data_AF-A0A4Q9H247-F1
#
_entry.id   AF-A0A4Q9H247-F1
#
_cell.length_a   1.000
_cell.length_b   1.000
_cell.length_c   1.000
_cell.angle_alpha   90.00
_cell.angle_beta   90.00
_cell.angle_gamma   90.00
#
_symmetry.space_group_name_H-M   'P 1'
#
loop_
_entity.id
_entity.type
_entity.pdbx_description
1 polymer ?
#
loop_
_entity_poly.entity_id
_entity_poly.type
_entity_poly.pdbx_seq_one_letter_code
_entity_poly.pdbx_strand_id
1 'polypeptide(L)'
;MTHLIRRTLGVALGLTLSLCSLHASAASFTFSGVTDSGPLAGATFSGQFSHADSPDGLPLDGDLPLSSFSLSFNGQTYTLAPDSLAAYAQGQFLGLVHADTTSTDTALRPHVALVPGFTDLSEAHFFYTGAQGDTGFGSYTVTAITPVPEPTLPVLALCGVGVAALAARRRAAPVLMTPTV
;
A
#
# COMPACT_ATOMS: atom_id res chain seq x y z
N MET A 1 11.60 -70.30 2.25
CA MET A 1 10.82 -69.57 1.24
C MET A 1 9.60 -69.01 1.96
N THR A 2 9.64 -67.71 2.31
CA THR A 2 8.67 -66.66 1.88
C THR A 2 7.29 -66.78 2.57
N HIS A 3 6.81 -65.86 3.42
CA HIS A 3 6.74 -64.40 3.24
C HIS A 3 6.73 -63.60 4.56
N LEU A 4 7.52 -62.53 4.57
CA LEU A 4 7.36 -61.30 5.35
C LEU A 4 6.04 -60.58 4.99
N ILE A 5 5.55 -59.67 5.85
CA ILE A 5 5.13 -58.27 5.58
C ILE A 5 4.31 -57.77 6.81
N ARG A 6 4.96 -57.12 7.79
CA ARG A 6 5.01 -55.65 7.96
C ARG A 6 3.63 -54.96 7.92
N ARG A 7 2.99 -54.84 9.08
CA ARG A 7 1.96 -53.81 9.36
C ARG A 7 2.61 -52.64 10.09
N THR A 8 3.07 -51.65 9.32
CA THR A 8 3.39 -50.30 9.82
C THR A 8 2.76 -49.31 8.86
N LEU A 9 1.51 -48.93 9.12
CA LEU A 9 0.84 -47.83 8.44
C LEU A 9 0.59 -46.73 9.49
N GLY A 10 1.67 -46.10 9.95
CA GLY A 10 1.61 -44.85 10.70
C GLY A 10 1.46 -43.71 9.70
N VAL A 11 0.21 -43.34 9.42
CA VAL A 11 -0.15 -42.31 8.45
C VAL A 11 0.42 -40.96 8.87
N ALA A 12 1.17 -40.36 7.95
CA ALA A 12 1.63 -38.99 7.98
C ALA A 12 0.46 -38.01 8.14
N LEU A 13 0.44 -37.24 9.21
CA LEU A 13 -0.46 -36.09 9.36
C LEU A 13 0.26 -34.92 10.04
N GLY A 14 1.40 -34.55 9.47
CA GLY A 14 2.15 -33.34 9.81
C GLY A 14 2.25 -32.48 8.57
N LEU A 15 1.15 -31.89 8.11
CA LEU A 15 1.18 -30.92 7.02
C LEU A 15 0.39 -29.67 7.42
N THR A 16 1.13 -28.55 7.43
CA THR A 16 0.70 -27.20 7.06
C THR A 16 -0.37 -26.52 7.92
N LEU A 17 0.05 -26.00 9.08
CA LEU A 17 -0.62 -24.89 9.76
C LEU A 17 0.18 -23.57 9.68
N SER A 18 1.13 -23.46 8.75
CA SER A 18 1.97 -22.26 8.66
C SER A 18 1.44 -21.26 7.63
N LEU A 19 1.06 -20.10 8.16
CA LEU A 19 1.31 -18.78 7.58
C LEU A 19 0.34 -18.31 6.48
N CYS A 20 -0.90 -17.99 6.87
CA CYS A 20 -1.52 -16.78 6.34
C CYS A 20 -0.89 -15.59 7.04
N SER A 21 0.33 -15.23 6.65
CA SER A 21 0.90 -13.93 6.98
C SER A 21 0.12 -12.90 6.16
N LEU A 22 -0.86 -12.23 6.78
CA LEU A 22 -1.34 -10.96 6.25
C LEU A 22 -0.19 -9.97 6.40
N HIS A 23 0.67 -9.88 5.38
CA HIS A 23 1.58 -8.77 5.29
C HIS A 23 0.72 -7.53 4.98
N ALA A 24 0.66 -6.61 5.94
CA ALA A 24 0.27 -5.24 5.66
C ALA A 24 1.26 -4.72 4.61
N SER A 25 0.76 -4.48 3.40
CA SER A 25 1.55 -3.98 2.30
C SER A 25 1.44 -2.46 2.33
N ALA A 26 2.58 -1.78 2.46
CA ALA A 26 2.65 -0.32 2.43
C ALA A 26 1.78 0.24 1.29
N ALA A 27 0.81 1.07 1.66
CA ALA A 27 -0.12 1.66 0.70
C ALA A 27 0.67 2.50 -0.30
N SER A 28 0.58 2.11 -1.57
CA SER A 28 1.25 2.79 -2.67
C SER A 28 0.23 3.62 -3.43
N PHE A 29 0.61 4.83 -3.80
CA PHE A 29 -0.25 5.79 -4.48
C PHE A 29 0.49 6.33 -5.69
N THR A 30 -0.24 6.56 -6.77
CA THR A 30 0.23 7.32 -7.92
C THR A 30 -0.45 8.67 -7.93
N PHE A 31 0.24 9.66 -8.46
CA PHE A 31 -0.34 10.96 -8.71
C PHE A 31 0.09 11.43 -10.09
N SER A 32 -0.80 12.15 -10.74
CA SER A 32 -0.53 12.76 -12.02
C SER A 32 -1.31 14.06 -12.14
N GLY A 33 -0.74 14.97 -12.93
CA GLY A 33 -1.29 16.29 -13.11
C GLY A 33 -0.69 16.98 -14.33
N VAL A 34 -1.21 18.17 -14.57
CA VAL A 34 -0.75 19.07 -15.62
C VAL A 34 -0.48 20.43 -15.00
N THR A 35 0.53 21.12 -15.52
CA THR A 35 0.80 22.50 -15.16
C THR A 35 -0.16 23.41 -15.93
N ASP A 36 -0.85 24.27 -15.20
CA ASP A 36 -1.90 25.15 -15.74
C ASP A 36 -1.37 26.57 -15.99
N SER A 37 -0.14 26.87 -15.52
CA SER A 37 0.45 28.21 -15.57
C SER A 37 1.99 28.18 -15.60
N GLY A 38 2.58 29.35 -15.86
CA GLY A 38 4.02 29.57 -15.93
C GLY A 38 4.62 29.20 -17.30
N PRO A 39 5.96 29.27 -17.45
CA PRO A 39 6.65 29.01 -18.72
C PRO A 39 6.48 27.59 -19.25
N LEU A 40 6.18 26.62 -18.38
CA LEU A 40 5.98 25.22 -18.72
C LEU A 40 4.50 24.82 -18.72
N ALA A 41 3.56 25.77 -18.85
CA ALA A 41 2.13 25.45 -18.91
C ALA A 41 1.82 24.39 -19.98
N GLY A 42 1.00 23.40 -19.61
CA GLY A 42 0.70 22.21 -20.41
C GLY A 42 1.68 21.04 -20.21
N ALA A 43 2.75 21.21 -19.43
CA ALA A 43 3.64 20.11 -19.09
C ALA A 43 2.96 19.15 -18.11
N THR A 44 3.02 17.87 -18.42
CA THR A 44 2.54 16.79 -17.56
C THR A 44 3.59 16.45 -16.49
N PHE A 45 3.12 16.15 -15.29
CA PHE A 45 3.94 15.53 -14.25
C PHE A 45 3.23 14.29 -13.71
N SER A 46 4.03 13.34 -13.26
CA SER A 46 3.52 12.09 -12.70
C SER A 46 4.50 11.52 -11.70
N GLY A 47 4.00 10.86 -10.68
CA GLY A 47 4.82 10.25 -9.67
C GLY A 47 4.09 9.17 -8.90
N GLN A 48 4.81 8.64 -7.94
CA GLN A 48 4.32 7.66 -6.98
C GLN A 48 4.91 7.93 -5.62
N PHE A 49 4.12 7.68 -4.59
CA PHE A 49 4.52 7.75 -3.21
C PHE A 49 3.93 6.59 -2.42
N SER A 50 4.59 6.28 -1.31
CA SER A 50 4.07 5.35 -0.32
C SER A 50 4.36 5.94 1.05
N HIS A 51 3.45 5.75 2.00
CA HIS A 51 3.69 6.06 3.41
C HIS A 51 3.83 4.77 4.21
N ALA A 52 4.44 4.89 5.39
CA ALA A 52 4.54 3.74 6.29
C ALA A 52 3.14 3.37 6.79
N ASP A 53 2.92 2.08 7.07
CA ASP A 53 1.72 1.69 7.79
C ASP A 53 1.81 2.21 9.22
N SER A 54 0.81 3.00 9.61
CA SER A 54 0.61 3.38 11.00
C SER A 54 -0.01 2.18 11.72
N PRO A 55 0.52 1.74 12.88
CA PRO A 55 -0.04 0.63 13.64
C PRO A 55 -1.48 0.89 14.10
N ASP A 56 -1.87 2.17 14.19
CA ASP A 56 -3.21 2.62 14.58
C ASP A 56 -4.13 2.88 13.38
N GLY A 57 -3.67 2.60 12.15
CA GLY A 57 -4.38 2.91 10.90
C GLY A 57 -4.14 4.33 10.40
N LEU A 58 -4.86 4.73 9.34
CA LEU A 58 -4.74 6.08 8.78
C LEU A 58 -5.15 7.13 9.84
N PRO A 59 -4.38 8.23 10.00
CA PRO A 59 -4.72 9.26 10.96
C PRO A 59 -6.06 9.90 10.61
N LEU A 60 -6.88 10.19 11.62
CA LEU A 60 -8.09 11.00 11.45
C LEU A 60 -7.69 12.43 11.09
N ASP A 61 -6.77 13.03 11.85
CA ASP A 61 -6.17 14.33 11.55
C ASP A 61 -4.66 14.23 11.76
N GLY A 62 -3.88 14.86 10.88
CA GLY A 62 -2.44 14.99 11.01
C GLY A 62 -1.65 14.51 9.80
N ASP A 63 -0.33 14.56 9.94
CA ASP A 63 0.62 14.30 8.87
C ASP A 63 1.30 12.95 9.06
N LEU A 64 1.47 12.20 7.97
CA LEU A 64 2.15 10.92 7.96
C LEU A 64 3.42 10.99 7.10
N PRO A 65 4.59 10.57 7.61
CA PRO A 65 5.81 10.62 6.84
C PRO A 65 5.79 9.65 5.65
N LEU A 66 6.31 10.12 4.52
CA LEU A 66 6.45 9.30 3.33
C LEU A 66 7.63 8.32 3.49
N SER A 67 7.41 7.06 3.11
CA SER A 67 8.45 6.03 3.04
C SER A 67 9.12 5.97 1.67
N SER A 68 8.37 6.29 0.61
CA SER A 68 8.90 6.40 -0.74
C SER A 68 8.22 7.56 -1.45
N PHE A 69 8.97 8.26 -2.30
CA PHE A 69 8.46 9.32 -3.16
C PHE A 69 9.32 9.42 -4.41
N SER A 70 8.67 9.47 -5.55
CA SER A 70 9.28 9.71 -6.86
C SER A 70 8.33 10.56 -7.69
N LEU A 71 8.84 11.65 -8.24
CA LEU A 71 8.13 12.55 -9.13
C LEU A 71 8.94 12.73 -10.41
N SER A 72 8.31 12.60 -11.56
CA SER A 72 8.87 12.98 -12.85
C SER A 72 8.19 14.25 -13.36
N PHE A 73 9.01 15.27 -13.64
CA PHE A 73 8.57 16.53 -14.23
C PHE A 73 9.66 17.11 -15.14
N ASN A 74 9.26 17.52 -16.35
CA ASN A 74 10.15 18.12 -17.35
C ASN A 74 11.42 17.30 -17.65
N GLY A 75 11.30 15.97 -17.73
CA GLY A 75 12.42 15.05 -17.97
C GLY A 75 13.31 14.79 -16.75
N GLN A 76 13.04 15.44 -15.61
CA GLN A 76 13.79 15.30 -14.37
C GLN A 76 13.03 14.45 -13.36
N THR A 77 13.78 13.77 -12.49
CA THR A 77 13.22 12.96 -11.40
C THR A 77 13.58 13.58 -10.05
N TYR A 78 12.57 13.72 -9.20
CA TYR A 78 12.67 14.20 -7.83
C TYR A 78 12.38 13.04 -6.89
N THR A 79 13.22 12.88 -5.88
CA THR A 79 13.16 11.77 -4.93
C THR A 79 12.71 12.26 -3.56
N LEU A 80 12.48 11.32 -2.65
CA LEU A 80 12.09 11.61 -1.27
C LEU A 80 13.01 12.65 -0.60
N ALA A 81 12.39 13.72 -0.10
CA ALA A 81 13.00 14.71 0.77
C ALA A 81 12.66 14.41 2.24
N PRO A 82 13.52 14.76 3.22
CA PRO A 82 13.31 14.41 4.63
C PRO A 82 12.02 14.97 5.23
N ASP A 83 11.56 16.13 4.74
CA ASP A 83 10.35 16.81 5.24
C ASP A 83 9.10 16.45 4.42
N SER A 84 9.13 15.33 3.67
CA SER A 84 7.99 14.94 2.83
C SER A 84 6.92 14.21 3.64
N LEU A 85 5.69 14.73 3.61
CA LEU A 85 4.57 14.25 4.41
C LEU A 85 3.32 14.06 3.54
N ALA A 86 2.45 13.15 3.96
CA ALA A 86 1.08 13.01 3.49
C ALA A 86 0.15 13.65 4.53
N ALA A 87 -0.60 14.68 4.15
CA ALA A 87 -1.50 15.40 5.05
C ALA A 87 -2.90 14.78 5.03
N TYR A 88 -3.48 14.59 6.21
CA TYR A 88 -4.83 14.08 6.39
C TYR A 88 -5.65 14.98 7.33
N ALA A 89 -6.94 15.14 7.01
CA ALA A 89 -7.91 15.76 7.91
C ALA A 89 -9.25 15.03 7.82
N GLN A 90 -9.88 14.80 8.97
CA GLN A 90 -11.12 14.05 9.13
C GLN A 90 -11.13 12.69 8.39
N GLY A 91 -9.97 12.04 8.28
CA GLY A 91 -9.76 10.77 7.58
C GLY A 91 -9.70 10.92 6.04
N GLN A 92 -9.72 12.14 5.51
CA GLN A 92 -9.55 12.44 4.10
C GLN A 92 -8.12 12.86 3.80
N PHE A 93 -7.60 12.42 2.65
CA PHE A 93 -6.28 12.82 2.18
C PHE A 93 -6.36 14.23 1.58
N LEU A 94 -5.59 15.17 2.13
CA LEU A 94 -5.56 16.56 1.70
C LEU A 94 -4.49 16.84 0.64
N GLY A 95 -3.47 15.99 0.55
CA GLY A 95 -2.38 16.15 -0.42
C GLY A 95 -1.02 15.80 0.15
N LEU A 96 0.01 16.10 -0.64
CA LEU A 96 1.40 15.91 -0.25
C LEU A 96 2.04 17.24 0.12
N VAL A 97 2.81 17.21 1.19
CA VAL A 97 3.80 18.24 1.52
C VAL A 97 5.14 17.73 1.01
N HIS A 98 5.71 18.40 0.02
CA HIS A 98 7.05 18.08 -0.48
C HIS A 98 7.69 19.35 -1.04
N ALA A 99 8.99 19.52 -0.83
CA ALA A 99 9.76 20.58 -1.46
C ALA A 99 11.16 20.08 -1.80
N ASP A 100 11.56 20.22 -3.07
CA ASP A 100 12.93 20.01 -3.52
C ASP A 100 13.49 21.35 -4.04
N THR A 101 14.26 22.00 -3.16
CA THR A 101 15.02 23.22 -3.48
C THR A 101 16.53 22.94 -3.62
N THR A 102 16.93 21.68 -3.77
CA THR A 102 18.35 21.27 -3.72
C THR A 102 19.09 21.48 -5.03
N SER A 103 18.38 21.80 -6.11
CA SER A 103 18.98 22.01 -7.43
C SER A 103 19.84 23.28 -7.49
N THR A 104 21.10 23.14 -7.87
CA THR A 104 21.97 24.29 -8.15
C THR A 104 21.71 24.90 -9.52
N ASP A 105 21.17 24.11 -10.46
CA ASP A 105 20.83 24.54 -11.82
C ASP A 105 19.31 24.42 -12.02
N THR A 106 18.62 25.55 -11.81
CA THR A 106 17.18 25.69 -11.97
C THR A 106 16.73 25.84 -13.42
N ALA A 107 17.67 25.96 -14.38
CA ALA A 107 17.35 25.93 -15.81
C ALA A 107 17.17 24.48 -16.29
N LEU A 108 18.00 23.57 -15.79
CA LEU A 108 17.93 22.15 -16.11
C LEU A 108 16.99 21.38 -15.18
N ARG A 109 16.94 21.73 -13.89
CA ARG A 109 16.06 21.08 -12.91
C ARG A 109 15.38 22.16 -12.05
N PRO A 110 14.16 22.58 -12.41
CA PRO A 110 13.43 23.58 -11.65
C PRO A 110 13.20 23.11 -10.22
N HIS A 111 13.07 24.04 -9.30
CA HIS A 111 12.61 23.71 -7.96
C HIS A 111 11.15 23.31 -8.03
N VAL A 112 10.77 22.31 -7.25
CA VAL A 112 9.41 21.80 -7.23
C VAL A 112 8.93 21.67 -5.81
N ALA A 113 7.63 21.83 -5.63
CA ALA A 113 6.99 21.56 -4.37
C ALA A 113 5.51 21.24 -4.55
N LEU A 114 5.02 20.45 -3.61
CA LEU A 114 3.63 20.06 -3.50
C LEU A 114 3.10 20.65 -2.19
N VAL A 115 1.94 21.26 -2.29
CA VAL A 115 1.23 21.85 -1.16
C VAL A 115 -0.10 21.12 -1.04
N PRO A 116 -0.47 20.63 0.16
CA PRO A 116 -1.76 20.02 0.38
C PRO A 116 -2.86 21.08 0.36
N GLY A 117 -4.09 20.63 0.10
CA GLY A 117 -5.28 21.43 0.33
C GLY A 117 -5.52 21.69 1.81
N PHE A 118 -6.42 22.62 2.11
CA PHE A 118 -6.82 22.90 3.50
C PHE A 118 -8.00 22.03 3.93
N THR A 119 -8.98 21.83 3.04
CA THR A 119 -10.17 21.03 3.32
C THR A 119 -10.34 19.81 2.43
N ASP A 120 -9.81 19.87 1.20
CA ASP A 120 -10.01 18.84 0.19
C ASP A 120 -8.78 18.74 -0.73
N LEU A 121 -8.53 17.55 -1.28
CA LEU A 121 -7.46 17.29 -2.24
C LEU A 121 -7.53 18.19 -3.49
N SER A 122 -8.73 18.63 -3.89
CA SER A 122 -8.92 19.53 -5.03
C SER A 122 -8.26 20.91 -4.87
N GLU A 123 -7.94 21.31 -3.64
CA GLU A 123 -7.18 22.54 -3.35
C GLU A 123 -5.66 22.31 -3.38
N ALA A 124 -5.23 21.04 -3.41
CA ALA A 124 -3.83 20.68 -3.46
C ALA A 124 -3.24 21.08 -4.82
N HIS A 125 -2.06 21.66 -4.78
CA HIS A 125 -1.41 22.17 -5.97
C HIS A 125 0.07 21.84 -5.98
N PHE A 126 0.57 21.64 -7.19
CA PHE A 126 1.96 21.55 -7.53
C PHE A 126 2.44 22.94 -7.92
N PHE A 127 3.61 23.33 -7.45
CA PHE A 127 4.28 24.52 -7.96
C PHE A 127 5.73 24.23 -8.32
N TYR A 128 6.23 24.98 -9.29
CA TYR A 128 7.61 24.92 -9.72
C TYR A 128 8.19 26.31 -9.91
N THR A 129 9.50 26.44 -9.75
CA THR A 129 10.26 27.68 -9.97
C THR A 129 11.45 27.40 -10.88
N GLY A 130 11.49 28.09 -12.03
CA GLY A 130 12.58 27.99 -13.01
C GLY A 130 13.73 28.96 -12.75
N ALA A 131 14.72 28.95 -13.66
CA ALA A 131 15.97 29.72 -13.55
C ALA A 131 15.80 31.22 -13.33
N GLN A 132 14.81 31.82 -13.99
CA GLN A 132 14.60 33.27 -13.96
C GLN A 132 13.71 33.71 -12.80
N GLY A 133 13.40 32.80 -11.87
CA GLY A 133 12.40 33.02 -10.82
C GLY A 133 10.96 32.91 -11.33
N ASP A 134 10.77 32.49 -12.58
CA ASP A 134 9.45 32.24 -13.13
C ASP A 134 8.80 31.07 -12.40
N THR A 135 7.63 31.33 -11.82
CA THR A 135 6.85 30.31 -11.12
C THR A 135 5.70 29.83 -11.98
N GLY A 136 5.34 28.57 -11.81
CA GLY A 136 4.10 28.03 -12.36
C GLY A 136 3.45 27.06 -11.39
N PHE A 137 2.16 26.85 -11.63
CA PHE A 137 1.28 26.04 -10.81
C PHE A 137 0.62 24.97 -11.66
N GLY A 138 0.27 23.85 -11.04
CA GLY A 138 -0.50 22.78 -11.63
C GLY A 138 -1.39 22.12 -10.59
N SER A 139 -2.53 21.62 -11.06
CA SER A 139 -3.40 20.75 -10.28
C SER A 139 -2.99 19.28 -10.45
N TYR A 140 -3.25 18.45 -9.44
CA TYR A 140 -3.00 17.02 -9.53
C TYR A 140 -4.11 16.19 -8.90
N THR A 141 -4.16 14.95 -9.33
CA THR A 141 -5.07 13.93 -8.77
C THR A 141 -4.23 12.80 -8.22
N VAL A 142 -4.74 12.17 -7.15
CA VAL A 142 -4.09 11.02 -6.53
C VAL A 142 -4.96 9.79 -6.67
N THR A 143 -4.36 8.70 -7.11
CA THR A 143 -5.00 7.40 -7.26
C THR A 143 -4.27 6.39 -6.39
N ALA A 144 -4.98 5.66 -5.56
CA ALA A 144 -4.39 4.58 -4.79
C ALA A 144 -4.03 3.40 -5.71
N ILE A 145 -2.77 2.96 -5.67
CA ILE A 145 -2.33 1.69 -6.25
C ILE A 145 -2.61 0.64 -5.18
N THR A 146 -3.81 0.10 -5.20
CA THR A 146 -4.22 -0.97 -4.29
C THR A 146 -3.31 -2.20 -4.40
N PRO A 147 -2.72 -2.72 -3.31
CA PRO A 147 -2.80 -4.14 -3.03
C PRO A 147 -4.13 -4.36 -2.30
N VAL A 148 -5.20 -4.63 -3.04
CA VAL A 148 -6.45 -5.16 -2.45
C VAL A 148 -6.34 -6.69 -2.46
N PRO A 149 -5.94 -7.32 -1.35
CA PRO A 149 -6.64 -8.49 -0.86
C PRO A 149 -7.68 -7.98 0.13
N GLU A 150 -8.86 -7.61 -0.37
CA GLU A 150 -10.04 -7.77 0.47
C GLU A 150 -10.00 -9.22 0.97
N PRO A 151 -10.12 -9.48 2.29
CA PRO A 151 -10.39 -10.83 2.76
C PRO A 151 -11.78 -11.16 2.24
N THR A 152 -11.83 -11.65 1.01
CA THR A 152 -13.07 -12.11 0.41
C THR A 152 -13.59 -13.16 1.39
N LEU A 153 -14.78 -12.87 1.93
CA LEU A 153 -15.58 -13.73 2.78
C LEU A 153 -15.51 -15.25 2.44
N PRO A 154 -15.29 -15.72 1.18
CA PRO A 154 -14.97 -17.11 0.90
C PRO A 154 -13.79 -17.72 1.69
N VAL A 155 -12.72 -16.98 2.00
CA VAL A 155 -11.56 -17.55 2.73
C VAL A 155 -11.91 -17.81 4.20
N LEU A 156 -12.62 -16.88 4.86
CA LEU A 156 -13.19 -17.09 6.20
C LEU A 156 -14.21 -18.23 6.21
N ALA A 157 -15.05 -18.33 5.18
CA ALA A 157 -16.02 -19.40 5.03
C ALA A 157 -15.35 -20.78 4.86
N LEU A 158 -14.29 -20.88 4.05
CA LEU A 158 -13.52 -22.11 3.85
C LEU A 158 -12.74 -22.53 5.10
N CYS A 159 -12.16 -21.58 5.84
CA CYS A 159 -11.55 -21.87 7.14
C CYS A 159 -12.59 -22.39 8.15
N GLY A 160 -13.80 -21.82 8.18
CA GLY A 160 -14.90 -22.30 9.03
C GLY A 160 -15.37 -23.71 8.68
N VAL A 161 -15.51 -24.04 7.40
CA VAL A 161 -15.92 -25.37 6.93
C VAL A 161 -14.84 -26.43 7.22
N GLY A 162 -13.56 -26.07 7.10
CA GLY A 162 -12.45 -26.96 7.43
C GLY A 162 -12.45 -27.40 8.91
N VAL A 163 -12.70 -26.47 9.83
CA VAL A 163 -12.79 -26.77 11.27
C VAL A 163 -14.03 -27.61 11.60
N ALA A 164 -15.18 -27.30 10.98
CA ALA A 164 -16.41 -28.06 11.19
C ALA A 164 -16.31 -29.51 10.66
N ALA A 165 -15.67 -29.72 9.51
CA ALA A 165 -15.44 -31.05 8.95
C ALA A 165 -14.49 -31.90 9.83
N LEU A 166 -13.45 -31.29 10.40
CA LEU A 166 -12.55 -31.95 11.37
C LEU A 166 -13.27 -32.31 12.68
N ALA A 167 -14.14 -31.44 13.18
CA ALA A 167 -14.95 -31.70 14.37
C ALA A 167 -15.99 -32.83 14.15
N ALA A 168 -16.62 -32.86 12.98
CA ALA A 168 -17.56 -33.93 12.61
C ALA A 168 -16.87 -35.29 12.47
N ARG A 169 -15.67 -35.33 11.85
CA ARG A 169 -14.88 -36.57 11.73
C ARG A 169 -14.40 -37.12 13.07
N ARG A 170 -14.15 -36.27 14.06
CA ARG A 170 -13.80 -36.70 15.42
C ARG A 170 -14.98 -37.29 16.19
N ARG A 171 -16.21 -36.86 15.90
CA ARG A 171 -17.43 -37.40 16.53
C ARG A 171 -17.93 -38.70 15.89
N ALA A 172 -17.53 -38.97 14.65
CA ALA A 172 -17.90 -40.18 13.92
C ALA A 172 -16.93 -41.37 14.16
N ALA A 173 -15.95 -41.26 15.07
CA ALA A 173 -15.13 -42.40 15.46
C ALA A 173 -16.02 -43.41 16.21
N PRO A 174 -16.26 -44.62 15.66
CA PRO A 174 -17.11 -45.61 16.31
C PRO A 174 -16.44 -46.11 17.58
N VAL A 175 -17.16 -46.05 18.69
CA VAL A 175 -16.84 -46.79 19.91
C VAL A 175 -16.87 -48.27 19.55
N LEU A 176 -15.69 -48.89 19.48
CA LEU A 176 -15.55 -50.32 19.24
C LEU A 176 -16.10 -51.04 20.47
N MET A 177 -17.38 -51.43 20.41
CA MET A 177 -18.01 -52.33 21.38
C MET A 177 -17.21 -53.64 21.38
N THR A 178 -16.58 -53.94 22.50
CA THR A 178 -16.02 -55.25 22.82
C THR A 178 -17.17 -56.26 22.94
N PRO A 179 -17.25 -57.30 22.10
CA PRO A 179 -18.14 -58.42 22.39
C PRO A 179 -17.47 -59.29 23.45
N THR A 180 -18.10 -59.38 24.62
CA THR A 180 -17.88 -60.46 25.58
C THR A 180 -18.59 -61.71 25.08
N VAL A 181 -17.84 -62.79 24.81
CA VAL A 181 -18.12 -64.18 25.23
C VAL A 181 -16.78 -64.90 25.37
#